data_AF-A0A392TSD6-F1
#
_entry.id   AF-A0A392TSD6-F1
#
_cell.length_a   1.000
_cell.length_b   1.000
_cell.length_c   1.000
_cell.angle_alpha   90.00
_cell.angle_beta   90.00
_cell.angle_gamma   90.00
#
_symmetry.space_group_name_H-M   'P 1'
#
loop_
_entity.id
_entity.type
_entity.pdbx_description
1 polymer ?
#
loop_
_entity_poly.entity_id
_entity_poly.type
_entity_poly.pdbx_seq_one_letter_code
_entity_poly.pdbx_strand_id
1 'polypeptide(L)' 'MNPTINERVRCMLSHAKLSKAYWGEAMKTAVDLINLSPSIPLEGDVPNTVWTGKDVSYGYLRVFGCRA' A
#
# COMPACT_ATOMS: atom_id res chain seq x y z
N MET A 1 9.16 -13.25 -2.36
CA MET A 1 8.15 -12.18 -2.21
C MET A 1 7.41 -12.39 -0.90
N ASN A 2 7.23 -11.34 -0.08
CA ASN A 2 6.53 -11.47 1.20
C ASN A 2 5.07 -11.90 1.01
N PRO A 3 4.57 -12.93 1.73
CA PRO A 3 3.20 -13.41 1.61
C PRO A 3 2.14 -12.32 1.78
N THR A 4 2.34 -11.41 2.74
CA THR A 4 1.44 -10.29 3.02
C THR A 4 1.29 -9.33 1.83
N ILE A 5 2.38 -9.03 1.13
CA ILE A 5 2.34 -8.13 -0.04
C ILE A 5 1.57 -8.80 -1.18
N ASN A 6 1.84 -10.08 -1.45
CA ASN A 6 1.14 -10.85 -2.47
C ASN A 6 -0.36 -10.89 -2.22
N GLU A 7 -0.78 -11.09 -0.97
CA GLU A 7 -2.20 -11.16 -0.64
C GLU A 7 -2.88 -9.80 -0.84
N ARG A 8 -2.27 -8.71 -0.36
CA ARG A 8 -2.79 -7.35 -0.60
C ARG A 8 -2.90 -7.03 -2.08
N VAL A 9 -1.90 -7.39 -2.90
CA VAL A 9 -1.94 -7.20 -4.35
C VAL A 9 -3.11 -7.96 -5.00
N ARG A 10 -3.32 -9.23 -4.63
CA ARG A 10 -4.44 -10.02 -5.14
C ARG A 10 -5.78 -9.42 -4.73
N CYS A 11 -5.93 -9.01 -3.47
CA CYS A 11 -7.13 -8.35 -2.98
C CYS A 11 -7.42 -7.06 -3.75
N MET A 12 -6.42 -6.21 -3.97
CA MET A 12 -6.57 -4.94 -4.70
C MET A 12 -7.00 -5.16 -6.14
N LEU A 13 -6.36 -6.08 -6.86
CA LEU A 13 -6.73 -6.41 -8.24
C LEU A 13 -8.14 -7.01 -8.34
N SER A 14 -8.50 -7.90 -7.41
CA SER A 14 -9.83 -8.50 -7.33
C SER A 14 -10.90 -7.45 -7.07
N HIS A 15 -10.67 -6.57 -6.09
CA HIS A 15 -11.60 -5.49 -5.72
C HIS A 15 -11.82 -4.50 -6.88
N ALA A 16 -10.75 -4.08 -7.54
CA ALA A 16 -10.82 -3.15 -8.67
C ALA A 16 -11.22 -3.82 -10.00
N LYS A 17 -11.41 -5.15 -10.03
CA LYS A 17 -11.68 -5.96 -11.24
C LYS A 17 -10.63 -5.74 -12.35
N LEU A 18 -9.37 -5.58 -11.96
CA LEU A 18 -8.26 -5.35 -12.88
C LEU A 18 -7.50 -6.64 -13.18
N SER A 19 -6.93 -6.73 -14.37
CA SER A 19 -6.13 -7.89 -14.78
C SER A 19 -4.76 -7.90 -14.10
N LYS A 20 -4.07 -9.04 -14.16
CA LYS A 20 -2.68 -9.17 -13.69
C LYS A 20 -1.69 -8.23 -14.38
N ALA A 21 -2.05 -7.60 -15.50
CA ALA A 21 -1.21 -6.58 -16.13
C ALA A 21 -0.89 -5.41 -15.17
N TYR A 22 -1.79 -5.11 -14.23
CA TYR A 22 -1.65 -4.05 -13.23
C TYR A 22 -0.90 -4.49 -11.96
N TRP A 23 -0.28 -5.68 -11.96
CA TRP A 23 0.38 -6.24 -10.78
C TRP A 23 1.46 -5.32 -10.21
N GLY A 24 2.25 -4.67 -11.07
CA GLY A 24 3.29 -3.73 -10.63
C GLY A 24 2.72 -2.51 -9.91
N GLU A 25 1.63 -1.94 -10.42
CA GLU A 25 0.96 -0.78 -9.80
C GLU A 25 0.28 -1.17 -8.48
N ALA A 26 -0.39 -2.32 -8.45
CA ALA A 26 -0.98 -2.88 -7.23
C ALA A 26 0.08 -3.15 -6.17
N MET A 27 1.25 -3.68 -6.56
CA MET A 27 2.36 -3.93 -5.65
C MET A 27 2.93 -2.65 -5.07
N LYS A 28 3.19 -1.66 -5.94
CA LYS A 28 3.66 -0.34 -5.50
C LYS A 28 2.70 0.27 -4.47
N THR A 29 1.41 0.25 -4.78
CA THR A 29 0.38 0.78 -3.88
C THR A 29 0.31 0.00 -2.56
N ALA A 30 0.40 -1.33 -2.61
CA ALA A 30 0.40 -2.15 -1.40
C ALA A 30 1.60 -1.83 -0.50
N VAL A 31 2.78 -1.64 -1.06
CA VAL A 31 4.00 -1.26 -0.33
C VAL A 31 3.88 0.15 0.25
N ASP A 32 3.41 1.12 -0.53
CA ASP A 32 3.18 2.49 -0.07
C ASP A 32 2.22 2.49 1.12
N LEU A 33 1.10 1.76 1.04
CA LEU A 33 0.15 1.66 2.14
C LEU A 33 0.74 1.01 3.38
N ILE A 34 1.58 -0.03 3.24
CA ILE A 34 2.26 -0.65 4.39
C ILE A 34 3.18 0.37 5.09
N ASN A 35 3.93 1.15 4.31
CA ASN A 35 4.91 2.09 4.85
C ASN A 35 4.27 3.36 5.43
N LEU A 36 3.06 3.70 4.98
CA LEU A 36 2.33 4.90 5.40
C LEU A 36 1.24 4.62 6.43
N SER A 37 0.92 3.36 6.72
CA SER A 37 -0.09 3.03 7.73
C SER A 37 0.52 2.84 9.11
N PRO A 38 -0.21 3.16 10.20
CA PRO A 38 0.12 2.74 11.55
C PRO A 38 0.45 1.25 11.61
N SER A 39 1.53 0.91 12.33
CA SER A 39 2.06 -0.44 12.42
C SER A 39 2.05 -0.93 13.86
N ILE A 40 1.44 -2.08 14.13
CA ILE A 40 1.35 -2.67 15.48
C ILE A 40 2.75 -2.91 16.10
N PRO A 41 3.73 -3.48 15.39
CA PRO A 41 5.10 -3.62 15.90
C PRO A 41 5.80 -2.29 16.25
N LEU A 42 5.27 -1.16 15.77
CA LEU A 42 5.78 0.17 16.06
C LEU A 42 4.83 0.94 17.01
N GLU A 43 4.02 0.23 17.80
CA GLU A 43 3.10 0.84 18.78
C GLU A 43 2.08 1.83 18.15
N GLY A 44 1.79 1.65 16.86
CA GLY A 44 0.91 2.54 16.10
C GLY A 44 1.64 3.64 15.31
N ASP A 45 2.97 3.73 15.42
CA ASP A 45 3.75 4.63 14.57
C ASP A 45 3.74 4.19 13.10
N VAL A 46 4.00 5.16 12.23
CA VAL A 46 4.08 4.98 10.79
C VAL A 46 5.50 4.61 10.38
N PRO A 47 5.73 3.46 9.71
CA PRO A 47 7.07 2.99 9.36
C PRO A 47 7.92 4.02 8.62
N ASN A 48 7.34 4.76 7.68
CA ASN A 48 8.07 5.76 6.93
C ASN A 48 8.45 6.99 7.77
N THR A 49 7.63 7.37 8.76
CA THR A 49 8.00 8.42 9.73
C THR A 49 9.17 7.96 10.58
N VAL A 50 9.10 6.74 11.13
CA VAL A 50 10.18 6.15 11.95
C VAL A 50 11.48 6.02 11.15
N TRP A 51 11.40 5.60 9.88
CA TRP A 51 12.57 5.42 9.02
C TRP A 51 13.22 6.74 8.60
N THR A 52 12.41 7.76 8.30
CA THR A 52 12.93 9.03 7.73
C THR A 52 13.11 10.14 8.75
N GLY A 53 12.52 10.00 9.95
CA GLY A 53 12.45 11.06 10.96
C GLY A 53 11.59 12.26 10.53
N LYS A 54 10.77 12.12 9.48
CA LYS A 54 9.95 13.18 8.91
C LYS A 54 8.48 12.77 8.91
N ASP A 55 7.61 13.74 9.14
CA ASP A 55 6.18 13.54 8.94
C ASP A 55 5.86 13.14 7.50
N VAL A 56 4.93 12.21 7.37
CA VAL A 56 4.48 11.73 6.06
C VAL A 56 3.35 12.58 5.51
N SER A 57 3.37 12.82 4.20
CA SER A 57 2.25 13.41 3.48
C SER A 57 1.42 12.30 2.84
N TYR A 58 0.09 12.39 2.97
CA TYR A 58 -0.85 11.47 2.33
C TYR A 58 -1.47 12.06 1.06
N GLY A 59 -1.16 13.31 0.72
CA GLY A 59 -1.83 14.04 -0.38
C GLY A 59 -1.58 13.46 -1.77
N TYR A 60 -0.55 12.63 -1.93
CA TYR A 60 -0.27 11.95 -3.19
C TYR A 60 -1.02 10.62 -3.35
N LEU A 61 -1.64 10.09 -2.29
CA LEU A 61 -2.37 8.84 -2.35
C LEU A 61 -3.62 8.97 -3.20
N ARG A 62 -3.88 7.94 -4.00
CA ARG A 62 -5.06 7.83 -4.87
C ARG A 62 -5.75 6.50 -4.64
N VAL A 63 -7.06 6.49 -4.88
CA VAL A 63 -7.82 5.24 -4.90
C VAL A 63 -7.23 4.36 -6.01
N PHE A 64 -6.90 3.12 -5.67
CA PHE A 64 -6.41 2.16 -6.64
C PHE A 64 -7.53 1.72 -7.59
N GLY A 65 -7.25 1.73 -8.89
CA GLY A 65 -8.21 1.42 -9.96
C GLY A 65 -8.98 2.65 -10.45
N CYS A 66 -10.03 2.42 -11.26
CA CYS A 66 -10.90 3.47 -11.75
C CYS A 66 -12.20 3.55 -10.94
N ARG A 67 -12.72 4.77 -10.77
CA ARG A 67 -14.12 4.96 -10.39
C ARG A 67 -14.95 4.78 -11.66
N ALA A 68 -15.86 3.81 -11.63
CA ALA A 68 -16.89 3.65 -12.66
C ALA A 68 -18.01 4.67 -12.46
#